data_AF-A0AB34AJM5-F1
#
_entry.id   AF-A0AB34AJM5-F1
#
_cell.length_a   1.000
_cell.length_b   1.000
_cell.length_c   1.000
_cell.angle_alpha   90.00
_cell.angle_beta   90.00
_cell.angle_gamma   90.00
#
_symmetry.space_group_name_H-M   'P 1'
#
loop_
_entity.id
_entity.type
_entity.pdbx_description
1 polymer ?
#
loop_
_entity_poly.entity_id
_entity_poly.type
_entity_poly.pdbx_seq_one_letter_code
_entity_poly.pdbx_strand_id
1 'polypeptide(L)'
;MATMLPKIGRPATNALASIGINTLEELAKYERTTILDTHGVGPKAISILENALTEAGLSFKNEAASEFPFEMVGDLGCDNAPKRRIMLDFLIGSALADKNKLSQTVVSNFKWQVPGAFELNSLDEFQNEIEAHKVDIKRIEVTHNLTHGKFGAMHGTQLNSDGTAVYFADFIEFESNRKNAKIKTVTSYVIMNDE
;
A
#
# COMPACT_ATOMS: atom_id res chain seq x y z
N MET A 1 -28.91 9.63 -7.89
CA MET A 1 -29.17 8.84 -9.13
C MET A 1 -28.25 7.64 -9.08
N ALA A 2 -28.63 6.50 -9.65
CA ALA A 2 -27.76 5.33 -9.68
C ALA A 2 -26.90 5.35 -10.94
N THR A 3 -25.59 5.23 -10.78
CA THR A 3 -24.63 5.30 -11.88
C THR A 3 -24.38 3.91 -12.42
N MET A 4 -24.56 3.72 -13.73
CA MET A 4 -24.39 2.41 -14.36
C MET A 4 -22.93 1.94 -14.35
N LEU A 5 -22.73 0.62 -14.26
CA LEU A 5 -21.41 0.03 -14.37
C LEU A 5 -20.78 0.27 -15.76
N PRO A 6 -19.44 0.46 -15.84
CA PRO A 6 -18.73 0.59 -17.11
C PRO A 6 -18.79 -0.71 -17.91
N LYS A 7 -18.46 -0.63 -19.21
CA LYS A 7 -18.33 -1.82 -20.05
C LYS A 7 -17.13 -2.66 -19.61
N ILE A 8 -17.42 -3.84 -19.04
CA ILE A 8 -16.45 -4.88 -18.69
C ILE A 8 -16.74 -6.16 -19.49
N GLY A 9 -15.85 -7.15 -19.41
CA GLY A 9 -16.04 -8.43 -20.10
C GLY A 9 -17.30 -9.16 -19.60
N ARG A 10 -17.99 -9.85 -20.52
CA ARG A 10 -19.24 -10.59 -20.24
C ARG A 10 -19.18 -11.50 -18.99
N PRO A 11 -18.08 -12.23 -18.71
CA PRO A 11 -17.96 -13.01 -17.47
C PRO A 11 -18.06 -12.14 -16.20
N ALA A 12 -17.37 -11.01 -16.17
CA ALA A 12 -17.36 -10.10 -15.03
C ALA A 12 -18.72 -9.40 -14.87
N THR A 13 -19.36 -8.98 -15.97
CA THR A 13 -20.72 -8.41 -15.95
C THR A 13 -21.72 -9.37 -15.32
N ASN A 14 -21.69 -10.64 -15.76
CA ASN A 14 -22.59 -11.66 -15.23
C ASN A 14 -22.31 -11.97 -13.76
N ALA A 15 -21.02 -12.02 -13.38
CA ALA A 15 -20.59 -12.29 -12.02
C ALA A 15 -21.10 -11.21 -11.05
N LEU A 16 -20.92 -9.93 -11.38
CA LEU A 16 -21.42 -8.81 -10.58
C LEU A 16 -22.96 -8.82 -10.46
N ALA A 17 -23.66 -9.04 -11.59
CA ALA A 17 -25.11 -9.13 -11.58
C ALA A 17 -25.62 -10.29 -10.70
N SER A 18 -24.91 -11.43 -10.68
CA SER A 18 -25.30 -12.60 -9.87
C SER A 18 -25.23 -12.35 -8.36
N ILE A 19 -24.38 -11.42 -7.92
CA ILE A 19 -24.27 -10.97 -6.52
C ILE A 19 -25.06 -9.68 -6.26
N GLY A 20 -25.91 -9.27 -7.21
CA GLY A 20 -26.82 -8.13 -7.07
C GLY A 20 -26.19 -6.76 -7.32
N ILE A 21 -24.98 -6.69 -7.88
CA ILE A 21 -24.29 -5.43 -8.16
C ILE A 21 -24.57 -4.99 -9.60
N ASN A 22 -25.36 -3.93 -9.76
CA ASN A 22 -25.75 -3.38 -11.06
C ASN A 22 -25.31 -1.92 -11.25
N THR A 23 -24.83 -1.28 -10.18
CA THR A 23 -24.51 0.15 -10.14
C THR A 23 -23.19 0.40 -9.42
N LEU A 24 -22.56 1.55 -9.67
CA LEU A 24 -21.32 1.95 -8.99
C LEU A 24 -21.54 2.14 -7.49
N GLU A 25 -22.71 2.65 -7.07
CA GLU A 25 -23.03 2.88 -5.66
C GLU A 25 -23.25 1.57 -4.89
N GLU A 26 -23.75 0.52 -5.56
CA GLU A 26 -23.80 -0.83 -4.99
C GLU A 26 -22.41 -1.44 -4.91
N LEU A 27 -21.61 -1.28 -5.97
CA LEU A 27 -20.24 -1.78 -6.03
C LEU A 27 -19.36 -1.17 -4.93
N ALA A 28 -19.50 0.13 -4.67
CA ALA A 28 -18.78 0.86 -3.63
C ALA A 28 -18.99 0.29 -2.21
N LYS A 29 -20.02 -0.53 -1.99
CA LYS A 29 -20.27 -1.20 -0.71
C LYS A 29 -19.47 -2.49 -0.50
N TYR A 30 -18.67 -2.88 -1.48
CA TYR A 30 -17.85 -4.09 -1.43
C TYR A 30 -16.37 -3.73 -1.37
N GLU A 31 -15.56 -4.65 -0.84
CA GLU A 31 -14.11 -4.52 -0.87
C GLU A 31 -13.58 -4.93 -2.25
N ARG A 32 -12.50 -4.27 -2.69
CA ARG A 32 -11.84 -4.59 -3.96
C ARG A 32 -11.43 -6.06 -4.06
N THR A 33 -10.91 -6.63 -2.96
CA THR A 33 -10.51 -8.04 -2.84
C THR A 33 -11.70 -8.98 -3.01
N THR A 34 -12.82 -8.67 -2.33
CA THR A 34 -14.06 -9.46 -2.43
C THR A 34 -14.57 -9.50 -3.88
N ILE A 35 -14.52 -8.36 -4.58
CA ILE A 35 -14.93 -8.31 -5.99
C ILE A 35 -13.93 -9.06 -6.88
N LEU A 36 -12.63 -8.97 -6.61
CA LEU A 36 -11.60 -9.70 -7.37
C LEU A 36 -11.70 -11.22 -7.19
N ASP A 37 -12.10 -11.70 -6.01
CA ASP A 37 -12.27 -13.12 -5.71
C ASP A 37 -13.55 -13.72 -6.34
N THR A 38 -14.44 -12.88 -6.88
CA THR A 38 -15.66 -13.36 -7.54
C THR A 38 -15.31 -14.06 -8.85
N HIS A 39 -15.72 -15.32 -8.99
CA HIS A 39 -15.43 -16.14 -10.18
C HIS A 39 -15.89 -15.44 -11.48
N GLY A 40 -14.95 -15.14 -12.37
CA GLY A 40 -15.21 -14.47 -13.65
C GLY A 40 -14.86 -12.98 -13.66
N VAL A 41 -14.55 -12.39 -12.50
CA VAL A 41 -13.95 -11.07 -12.38
C VAL A 41 -12.43 -11.20 -12.38
N GLY A 42 -11.75 -10.49 -13.28
CA GLY A 42 -10.29 -10.50 -13.37
C GLY A 42 -9.69 -9.12 -13.09
N PRO A 43 -8.35 -9.02 -12.93
CA PRO A 43 -7.66 -7.76 -12.61
C PRO A 43 -7.99 -6.61 -13.55
N LYS A 44 -8.18 -6.90 -14.85
CA LYS A 44 -8.59 -5.90 -15.84
C LYS A 44 -9.99 -5.33 -15.59
N ALA A 45 -10.94 -6.17 -15.17
CA ALA A 45 -12.28 -5.70 -14.81
C ALA A 45 -12.21 -4.81 -13.57
N ILE A 46 -11.44 -5.21 -12.55
CA ILE A 46 -11.24 -4.40 -11.35
C ILE A 46 -10.67 -3.02 -11.68
N SER A 47 -9.61 -2.93 -12.49
CA SER A 47 -9.03 -1.64 -12.87
C SER A 47 -10.02 -0.71 -13.57
N ILE A 48 -10.88 -1.25 -14.46
CA ILE A 48 -11.93 -0.46 -15.12
C ILE A 48 -12.98 0.04 -14.11
N LEU A 49 -13.37 -0.82 -13.17
CA LEU A 49 -14.35 -0.49 -12.14
C LEU A 49 -13.82 0.55 -11.16
N GLU A 50 -12.56 0.44 -10.77
CA GLU A 50 -11.85 1.37 -9.88
C GLU A 50 -11.78 2.77 -10.50
N ASN A 51 -11.43 2.86 -11.78
CA ASN A 51 -11.45 4.12 -12.53
C ASN A 51 -12.85 4.74 -12.57
N ALA A 52 -13.88 3.92 -12.89
CA ALA A 52 -15.26 4.41 -12.97
C ALA A 52 -15.81 4.88 -11.61
N LEU A 53 -15.47 4.17 -10.52
CA LEU A 53 -15.79 4.61 -9.16
C LEU A 53 -15.15 5.96 -8.88
N THR A 54 -13.86 6.11 -9.18
CA THR A 54 -13.09 7.35 -8.96
C THR A 54 -13.68 8.53 -9.74
N GLU A 55 -14.02 8.33 -11.02
CA GLU A 55 -14.68 9.33 -11.87
C GLU A 55 -16.04 9.76 -11.31
N ALA A 56 -16.74 8.85 -10.62
CA ALA A 56 -18.01 9.12 -9.94
C ALA A 56 -17.85 9.67 -8.50
N GLY A 57 -16.62 9.90 -8.03
CA GLY A 57 -16.35 10.34 -6.66
C GLY A 57 -16.64 9.27 -5.61
N LEU A 58 -16.63 7.99 -6.00
CA LEU A 58 -16.80 6.82 -5.17
C LEU A 58 -15.48 6.02 -5.11
N SER A 59 -15.43 5.03 -4.24
CA SER A 59 -14.41 3.98 -4.27
C SER A 59 -14.93 2.75 -3.53
N PHE A 60 -14.18 1.65 -3.55
CA PHE A 60 -14.56 0.45 -2.82
C PHE A 60 -14.69 0.74 -1.30
N LYS A 61 -15.39 -0.14 -0.57
CA LYS A 61 -15.79 0.09 0.84
C LYS A 61 -14.64 0.38 1.81
N ASN A 62 -13.42 0.01 1.44
CA ASN A 62 -12.20 0.31 2.18
C ASN A 62 -11.18 1.08 1.32
N GLU A 63 -11.66 1.86 0.36
CA GLU A 63 -10.83 2.76 -0.47
C GLU A 63 -11.36 4.20 -0.44
N ALA A 64 -12.49 4.48 0.23
CA ALA A 64 -13.09 5.83 0.29
C ALA A 64 -12.83 6.48 1.64
N ALA A 65 -12.29 7.69 1.57
CA ALA A 65 -11.66 8.47 2.64
C ALA A 65 -10.23 7.99 2.93
N SER A 66 -9.27 8.90 2.72
CA SER A 66 -7.85 8.74 3.00
C SER A 66 -7.65 7.82 4.21
N GLU A 67 -7.20 6.58 3.99
CA GLU A 67 -6.98 5.62 5.09
C GLU A 67 -5.96 6.15 6.12
N PHE A 68 -5.26 7.24 5.77
CA PHE A 68 -4.13 7.82 6.48
C PHE A 68 -4.27 9.35 6.48
N PRO A 69 -3.73 10.06 7.49
CA PRO A 69 -3.87 11.51 7.64
C PRO A 69 -2.98 12.35 6.69
N PHE A 70 -2.26 11.70 5.76
CA PHE A 70 -1.33 12.33 4.83
C PHE A 70 -1.66 11.98 3.38
N GLU A 71 -1.26 12.86 2.45
CA GLU A 71 -1.37 12.61 1.02
C GLU A 71 -0.34 11.58 0.56
N MET A 72 -0.73 10.62 -0.27
CA MET A 72 0.18 9.65 -0.85
C MET A 72 0.11 9.72 -2.37
N VAL A 73 1.27 9.88 -3.02
CA VAL A 73 1.37 10.04 -4.48
C VAL A 73 2.55 9.25 -5.05
N GLY A 74 2.59 9.10 -6.38
CA GLY A 74 3.69 8.48 -7.12
C GLY A 74 3.41 7.05 -7.58
N ASP A 75 4.43 6.20 -7.55
CA ASP A 75 4.41 4.81 -8.01
C ASP A 75 3.73 3.87 -7.00
N LEU A 76 2.41 4.05 -6.85
CA LEU A 76 1.55 3.31 -5.94
C LEU A 76 0.89 2.07 -6.60
N GLY A 77 1.11 1.90 -7.91
CA GLY A 77 0.53 0.82 -8.70
C GLY A 77 1.05 -0.56 -8.28
N CYS A 78 0.18 -1.57 -8.35
CA CYS A 78 0.49 -2.94 -7.94
C CYS A 78 0.22 -3.97 -9.06
N ASP A 79 0.60 -3.66 -10.30
CA ASP A 79 0.34 -4.48 -11.49
C ASP A 79 0.92 -5.90 -11.37
N ASN A 80 0.09 -6.86 -10.94
CA ASN A 80 0.45 -8.27 -10.75
C ASN A 80 1.73 -8.52 -9.93
N ALA A 81 2.12 -7.57 -9.07
CA ALA A 81 3.31 -7.63 -8.24
C ALA A 81 2.93 -7.48 -6.75
N PRO A 82 2.45 -8.55 -6.09
CA PRO A 82 1.89 -8.48 -4.74
C PRO A 82 2.88 -7.98 -3.69
N LYS A 83 4.18 -8.16 -3.92
CA LYS A 83 5.25 -7.65 -3.05
C LYS A 83 5.34 -6.13 -3.01
N ARG A 84 5.01 -5.43 -4.12
CA ARG A 84 4.96 -3.97 -4.17
C ARG A 84 3.88 -3.42 -3.25
N ARG A 85 2.74 -4.13 -3.16
CA ARG A 85 1.68 -3.83 -2.18
C ARG A 85 2.18 -4.01 -0.75
N ILE A 86 2.84 -5.12 -0.44
CA ILE A 86 3.40 -5.36 0.91
C ILE A 86 4.39 -4.26 1.32
N MET A 87 5.21 -3.77 0.38
CA MET A 87 6.16 -2.67 0.64
C MET A 87 5.43 -1.34 0.91
N LEU A 88 4.39 -1.02 0.15
CA LEU A 88 3.55 0.16 0.40
C LEU A 88 2.83 0.05 1.75
N ASP A 89 2.25 -1.11 2.05
CA ASP A 89 1.57 -1.36 3.33
C ASP A 89 2.54 -1.25 4.52
N PHE A 90 3.81 -1.65 4.33
CA PHE A 90 4.86 -1.45 5.32
C PHE A 90 5.21 0.03 5.51
N LEU A 91 5.39 0.79 4.41
CA LEU A 91 5.64 2.24 4.48
C LEU A 91 4.50 2.98 5.17
N ILE A 92 3.26 2.64 4.83
CA ILE A 92 2.05 3.15 5.47
C ILE A 92 2.03 2.82 6.96
N GLY A 93 2.22 1.54 7.31
CA GLY A 93 2.23 1.10 8.70
C GLY A 93 3.32 1.80 9.51
N SER A 94 4.46 2.08 8.88
CA SER A 94 5.58 2.81 9.48
C SER A 94 5.23 4.27 9.71
N ALA A 95 4.69 4.96 8.70
CA ALA A 95 4.27 6.36 8.79
C ALA A 95 3.17 6.60 9.85
N LEU A 96 2.32 5.59 10.08
CA LEU A 96 1.26 5.66 11.09
C LEU A 96 1.68 5.15 12.47
N ALA A 97 2.84 4.49 12.56
CA ALA A 97 3.23 3.63 13.68
C ALA A 97 2.16 2.58 14.05
N ASP A 98 1.44 2.05 13.06
CA ASP A 98 0.37 1.07 13.24
C ASP A 98 0.93 -0.35 13.33
N LYS A 99 1.07 -0.85 14.57
CA LYS A 99 1.55 -2.21 14.86
C LYS A 99 0.74 -3.29 14.16
N ASN A 100 -0.58 -3.13 14.06
CA ASN A 100 -1.44 -4.15 13.48
C ASN A 100 -1.16 -4.28 11.98
N LYS A 101 -1.07 -3.15 11.25
CA LYS A 101 -0.66 -3.14 9.84
C LYS A 101 0.75 -3.70 9.67
N LEU A 102 1.72 -3.26 10.49
CA LEU A 102 3.10 -3.73 10.42
C LEU A 102 3.22 -5.25 10.63
N SER A 103 2.50 -5.82 11.59
CA SER A 103 2.50 -7.27 11.86
C SER A 103 2.04 -8.13 10.68
N GLN A 104 1.25 -7.55 9.77
CA GLN A 104 0.79 -8.22 8.56
C GLN A 104 1.83 -8.22 7.44
N THR A 105 2.76 -7.24 7.45
CA THR A 105 3.76 -7.06 6.39
C THR A 105 5.11 -7.68 6.73
N VAL A 106 5.46 -7.83 8.01
CA VAL A 106 6.77 -8.37 8.46
C VAL A 106 6.68 -9.75 9.13
N VAL A 107 7.78 -10.50 9.11
CA VAL A 107 7.96 -11.76 9.88
C VAL A 107 8.20 -11.51 11.37
N SER A 108 8.09 -12.54 12.21
CA SER A 108 8.32 -12.41 13.66
C SER A 108 9.76 -12.05 14.03
N ASN A 109 10.75 -12.50 13.25
CA ASN A 109 12.16 -12.16 13.38
C ASN A 109 12.58 -11.04 12.40
N PHE A 110 11.71 -10.04 12.26
CA PHE A 110 11.96 -8.87 11.42
C PHE A 110 13.20 -8.10 11.87
N LYS A 111 13.95 -7.59 10.90
CA LYS A 111 15.15 -6.79 11.11
C LYS A 111 15.05 -5.46 10.37
N TRP A 112 15.33 -4.36 11.05
CA TRP A 112 15.53 -3.05 10.43
C TRP A 112 16.95 -2.58 10.68
N GLN A 113 17.60 -2.05 9.64
CA GLN A 113 18.97 -1.55 9.75
C GLN A 113 19.13 -0.23 9.00
N VAL A 114 19.82 0.70 9.65
CA VAL A 114 20.26 1.97 9.07
C VAL A 114 21.79 1.95 9.08
N PRO A 115 22.44 1.66 7.94
CA PRO A 115 23.89 1.48 7.89
C PRO A 115 24.66 2.67 8.47
N GLY A 116 25.57 2.39 9.40
CA GLY A 116 26.36 3.41 10.09
C GLY A 116 25.67 4.08 11.29
N ALA A 117 24.40 3.76 11.57
CA ALA A 117 23.68 4.29 12.71
C ALA A 117 23.27 3.19 13.70
N PHE A 118 22.32 2.31 13.33
CA PHE A 118 21.79 1.30 14.24
C PHE A 118 21.17 0.10 13.51
N GLU A 119 20.84 -0.92 14.30
CA GLU A 119 20.16 -2.14 13.88
C GLU A 119 19.17 -2.59 14.95
N LEU A 120 17.93 -2.86 14.56
CA LEU A 120 16.85 -3.38 15.40
C LEU A 120 16.44 -4.78 14.90
N ASN A 121 16.15 -5.69 15.82
CA ASN A 121 15.98 -7.12 15.55
C ASN A 121 14.59 -7.65 15.94
N SER A 122 13.62 -6.75 16.17
CA SER A 122 12.23 -7.12 16.38
C SER A 122 11.25 -6.04 15.89
N LEU A 123 10.00 -6.44 15.64
CA LEU A 123 8.92 -5.50 15.33
C LEU A 123 8.64 -4.55 16.50
N ASP A 124 8.79 -5.00 17.75
CA ASP A 124 8.56 -4.16 18.92
C ASP A 124 9.60 -3.03 19.04
N GLU A 125 10.88 -3.36 18.84
CA GLU A 125 11.95 -2.37 18.78
C GLU A 125 11.71 -1.36 17.63
N PHE A 126 11.38 -1.86 16.43
CA PHE A 126 11.04 -1.02 15.29
C PHE A 126 9.88 -0.07 15.60
N GLN A 127 8.79 -0.59 16.16
CA GLN A 127 7.60 0.20 16.49
C GLN A 127 7.92 1.28 17.52
N ASN A 128 8.68 0.95 18.57
CA ASN A 128 9.07 1.91 19.59
C ASN A 128 9.92 3.05 18.99
N GLU A 129 10.84 2.72 18.08
CA GLU A 129 11.72 3.70 17.42
C GLU A 129 10.92 4.68 16.55
N ILE A 130 10.00 4.19 15.72
CA ILE A 130 9.17 5.06 14.86
C ILE A 130 8.13 5.86 15.65
N GLU A 131 7.60 5.33 16.76
CA GLU A 131 6.67 6.07 17.63
C GLU A 131 7.41 7.18 18.39
N ALA A 132 8.63 6.92 18.86
CA ALA A 132 9.46 7.91 19.54
C ALA A 132 9.85 9.09 18.62
N HIS A 133 9.95 8.85 17.31
CA HIS A 133 10.31 9.83 16.30
C HIS A 133 9.14 10.21 15.38
N LYS A 134 7.92 10.09 15.89
CA LYS A 134 6.72 10.39 15.12
C LYS A 134 6.66 11.86 14.73
N VAL A 135 6.40 12.11 13.46
CA VAL A 135 6.22 13.45 12.90
C VAL A 135 4.84 13.56 12.29
N ASP A 136 4.33 14.79 12.21
CA ASP A 136 3.11 15.05 11.45
C ASP A 136 3.46 15.10 9.96
N ILE A 137 2.97 14.12 9.20
CA ILE A 137 3.31 13.94 7.79
C ILE A 137 2.24 14.65 6.96
N LYS A 138 2.67 15.48 6.01
CA LYS A 138 1.79 16.13 5.05
C LYS A 138 1.63 15.28 3.80
N ARG A 139 2.74 14.77 3.26
CA ARG A 139 2.76 14.00 2.01
C ARG A 139 3.89 12.98 1.99
N ILE A 140 3.62 11.82 1.40
CA ILE A 140 4.64 10.85 0.98
C ILE A 140 4.54 10.67 -0.53
N GLU A 141 5.63 10.93 -1.24
CA GLU A 141 5.77 10.62 -2.66
C GLU A 141 6.69 9.41 -2.84
N VAL A 142 6.14 8.32 -3.39
CA VAL A 142 6.91 7.14 -3.78
C VAL A 142 7.38 7.31 -5.21
N THR A 143 8.67 7.55 -5.43
CA THR A 143 9.18 7.80 -6.79
C THR A 143 9.32 6.50 -7.59
N HIS A 144 9.83 5.44 -6.97
CA HIS A 144 9.88 4.10 -7.58
C HIS A 144 9.60 3.04 -6.53
N ASN A 145 8.88 1.99 -6.91
CA ASN A 145 8.61 0.81 -6.09
C ASN A 145 8.83 -0.44 -6.94
N LEU A 146 9.93 -1.15 -6.72
CA LEU A 146 10.41 -2.23 -7.59
C LEU A 146 10.62 -3.53 -6.81
N THR A 147 10.39 -4.66 -7.47
CA THR A 147 10.61 -5.99 -6.87
C THR A 147 11.22 -6.97 -7.87
N HIS A 148 12.15 -7.81 -7.41
CA HIS A 148 12.70 -8.92 -8.18
C HIS A 148 13.03 -10.12 -7.27
N GLY A 149 12.39 -11.27 -7.49
CA GLY A 149 12.59 -12.46 -6.67
C GLY A 149 12.23 -12.21 -5.21
N LYS A 150 13.19 -12.37 -4.29
CA LYS A 150 13.04 -12.10 -2.85
C LYS A 150 13.50 -10.69 -2.44
N PHE A 151 13.83 -9.83 -3.39
CA PHE A 151 14.30 -8.49 -3.12
C PHE A 151 13.30 -7.44 -3.61
N GLY A 152 13.24 -6.31 -2.93
CA GLY A 152 12.52 -5.12 -3.30
C GLY A 152 13.33 -3.87 -3.01
N ALA A 153 13.00 -2.78 -3.68
CA ALA A 153 13.55 -1.47 -3.41
C ALA A 153 12.48 -0.41 -3.62
N MET A 154 12.42 0.55 -2.72
CA MET A 154 11.53 1.70 -2.82
C MET A 154 12.27 2.96 -2.39
N HIS A 155 12.02 4.07 -3.06
CA HIS A 155 12.56 5.36 -2.64
C HIS A 155 11.57 6.47 -2.93
N GLY A 156 11.75 7.57 -2.24
CA GLY A 156 10.83 8.68 -2.32
C GLY A 156 11.18 9.84 -1.40
N THR A 157 10.21 10.74 -1.27
CA THR A 157 10.31 11.92 -0.39
C THR A 157 9.10 11.96 0.52
N GLN A 158 9.35 12.14 1.81
CA GLN A 158 8.35 12.52 2.80
C GLN A 158 8.46 14.02 3.06
N LEU A 159 7.33 14.71 3.01
CA LEU A 159 7.20 16.11 3.41
C LEU A 159 6.39 16.16 4.70
N ASN A 160 7.00 16.67 5.76
CA ASN A 160 6.36 16.89 7.04
C ASN A 160 5.50 18.16 7.01
N SER A 161 4.56 18.28 7.95
CA SER A 161 3.68 19.45 8.09
C SER A 161 4.43 20.74 8.43
N ASP A 162 5.61 20.63 9.04
CA ASP A 162 6.51 21.75 9.34
C ASP A 162 7.32 22.22 8.11
N GLY A 163 7.24 21.52 6.99
CA GLY A 163 7.98 21.82 5.76
C GLY A 163 9.29 21.03 5.60
N THR A 164 9.72 20.28 6.62
CA THR A 164 10.92 19.44 6.56
C THR A 164 10.74 18.34 5.51
N ALA A 165 11.74 18.20 4.64
CA ALA A 165 11.80 17.13 3.65
C ALA A 165 12.75 16.01 4.12
N VAL A 166 12.26 14.78 4.07
CA VAL A 166 13.02 13.56 4.34
C VAL A 166 13.09 12.75 3.06
N TYR A 167 14.30 12.50 2.56
CA TYR A 167 14.53 11.63 1.41
C TYR A 167 14.88 10.24 1.90
N PHE A 168 14.23 9.22 1.36
CA PHE A 168 14.44 7.84 1.82
C PHE A 168 14.69 6.90 0.65
N ALA A 169 15.48 5.86 0.91
CA ALA A 169 15.61 4.68 0.08
C ALA A 169 15.64 3.43 0.95
N ASP A 170 14.68 2.54 0.74
CA ASP A 170 14.51 1.28 1.45
C ASP A 170 14.82 0.10 0.53
N PHE A 171 15.79 -0.73 0.94
CA PHE A 171 16.08 -2.02 0.32
C PHE A 171 15.51 -3.14 1.19
N ILE A 172 14.69 -3.99 0.58
CA ILE A 172 13.82 -4.92 1.26
C ILE A 172 14.18 -6.35 0.87
N GLU A 173 14.39 -7.21 1.86
CA GLU A 173 14.50 -8.65 1.67
C GLU A 173 13.25 -9.34 2.24
N PHE A 174 12.60 -10.13 1.41
CA PHE A 174 11.46 -10.98 1.79
C PHE A 174 11.93 -12.35 2.26
N GLU A 175 11.14 -13.01 3.12
CA GLU A 175 11.45 -14.35 3.64
C GLU A 175 11.55 -15.43 2.53
N SER A 176 10.94 -15.20 1.37
CA SER A 176 11.00 -16.11 0.22
C SER A 176 10.64 -15.43 -1.11
N ASN A 177 10.76 -16.18 -2.22
CA ASN A 177 10.31 -15.75 -3.55
C ASN A 177 8.78 -15.82 -3.75
N ARG A 178 8.00 -16.29 -2.76
CA ARG A 178 6.53 -16.40 -2.88
C ARG A 178 5.90 -15.03 -3.07
N LYS A 179 4.80 -14.97 -3.83
CA LYS A 179 4.10 -13.70 -4.15
C LYS A 179 3.74 -12.87 -2.92
N ASN A 180 3.25 -13.53 -1.86
CA ASN A 180 2.79 -12.86 -0.63
C ASN A 180 3.78 -13.08 0.54
N ALA A 181 5.07 -13.30 0.23
CA ALA A 181 6.09 -13.45 1.27
C ALA A 181 6.18 -12.18 2.12
N LYS A 182 6.29 -12.33 3.43
CA LYS A 182 6.47 -11.18 4.33
C LYS A 182 7.90 -10.65 4.29
N ILE A 183 8.06 -9.39 4.68
CA ILE A 183 9.34 -8.71 4.80
C ILE A 183 10.13 -9.31 5.96
N LYS A 184 11.38 -9.67 5.69
CA LYS A 184 12.34 -10.17 6.67
C LYS A 184 13.29 -9.07 7.14
N THR A 185 13.83 -8.32 6.18
CA THR A 185 14.82 -7.27 6.46
C THR A 185 14.47 -6.02 5.68
N VAL A 186 14.57 -4.85 6.33
CA VAL A 186 14.56 -3.53 5.66
C VAL A 186 15.89 -2.85 5.96
N THR A 187 16.55 -2.36 4.91
CA THR A 187 17.74 -1.52 5.00
C THR A 187 17.36 -0.12 4.52
N SER A 188 17.36 0.85 5.42
CA SER A 188 16.95 2.22 5.10
C SER A 188 18.14 3.16 5.02
N TYR A 189 18.14 3.99 3.99
CA TYR A 189 18.99 5.17 3.88
C TYR A 189 18.07 6.38 3.95
N VAL A 190 18.28 7.23 4.96
CA VAL A 190 17.44 8.39 5.22
C VAL A 190 18.33 9.62 5.25
N ILE A 191 17.96 10.63 4.47
CA ILE A 191 18.64 11.91 4.39
C ILE A 191 17.62 12.97 4.81
N MET A 192 17.94 13.69 5.88
CA MET A 192 17.19 14.86 6.31
C MET A 192 18.08 16.06 6.01
N ASN A 193 17.52 17.09 5.38
CA ASN A 193 18.23 18.35 5.26
C ASN A 193 18.21 19.00 6.64
N ASP A 194 19.33 18.98 7.34
CA ASP A 194 19.54 19.86 8.49
C ASP A 194 19.65 21.29 7.93
N GLU A 195 18.70 22.18 8.30
CA GLU A 195 18.93 23.63 8.18
C GLU A 195 20.02 24.10 9.15
#